data_AF-A0A2X3V4V9-F1
#
_entry.id   AF-A0A2X3V4V9-F1
#
_cell.length_a   1.000
_cell.length_b   1.000
_cell.length_c   1.000
_cell.angle_alpha   90.00
_cell.angle_beta   90.00
_cell.angle_gamma   90.00
#
_symmetry.space_group_name_H-M   'P 1'
#
loop_
_entity.id
_entity.type
_entity.pdbx_description
1 polymer ?
#
loop_
_entity_poly.entity_id
_entity_poly.type
_entity_poly.pdbx_seq_one_letter_code
_entity_poly.pdbx_strand_id
1 'polypeptide(L)'
;MKKISLLLAGLLSIFLVACSNQKNADGKLNIVTTFYPVYEFTKQVAGDEANVELLIGAGTEPHDYEPSAKAVATIQDADAFVYENENMETWVPDLIKNLKNKEEKVIKATGNMLLLPGGEEEEDHDHGEEGHHHAYDPHVWLSPKRAIKMVEHIRDSLSKSYPDKKAAFEKNAAAYIKKLEALDKEYEDGLANAKQKSFVTQHAAFNYLALDYGLKQVPISGLSPDSEPSASRLAELTEYIKKNNIKYIYFEENASQALASTLAKETGVELDVLNPLESLTEEQTKDGADYISIMQSNLKALKKTTDQEGAEIAAEKEEDDKTVQNGYFEDSAVKDRTLSDYAGEWQSVYPYLKDGTLDQVFDYKAKLTGKMTAAEYKDYYDKGYKTDVSNINITDKTMEFVVDGKSKKYTYKYVGKHTLTYSKGNRGVRFMFEATDEDAGEYKYVQFSDHNIAPTKAAHFHIFYGGESQEALFDELENWPTYYPSKLTGQEIAQEMLAH
;
A
#
# COMPACT_ATOMS: atom_id res chain seq x y z
N MET A 1 44.76 15.14 61.30
CA MET A 1 43.68 15.41 60.31
C MET A 1 43.93 14.66 58.99
N LYS A 2 44.01 13.32 59.00
CA LYS A 2 44.21 12.52 57.76
C LYS A 2 43.44 11.18 57.75
N LYS A 3 42.59 10.91 58.73
CA LYS A 3 41.82 9.64 58.84
C LYS A 3 40.29 9.81 58.80
N ILE A 4 39.79 11.04 58.67
CA ILE A 4 38.33 11.33 58.61
C ILE A 4 37.84 11.58 57.17
N SER A 5 38.72 11.92 56.23
CA SER A 5 38.34 12.15 54.82
C SER A 5 38.08 10.87 54.00
N LEU A 6 38.41 9.68 54.51
CA LEU A 6 38.16 8.42 53.80
C LEU A 6 36.78 7.79 54.11
N LEU A 7 36.07 8.26 55.14
CA LEU A 7 34.73 7.77 55.48
C LEU A 7 33.60 8.56 54.80
N LEU A 8 33.89 9.75 54.26
CA LEU A 8 32.91 10.54 53.48
C LEU A 8 32.94 10.22 51.98
N ALA A 9 34.03 9.61 51.47
CA ALA A 9 34.16 9.21 50.07
C ALA A 9 33.48 7.85 49.75
N GLY A 10 33.20 7.03 50.77
CA GLY A 10 32.51 5.75 50.61
C GLY A 10 30.98 5.83 50.68
N LEU A 11 30.41 6.92 51.20
CA LEU A 11 28.96 7.11 51.27
C LEU A 11 28.38 7.80 50.03
N LEU A 12 29.20 8.49 49.23
CA LEU A 12 28.77 9.17 48.00
C LEU A 12 28.80 8.26 46.76
N SER A 13 29.41 7.09 46.84
CA SER A 13 29.52 6.11 45.74
C SER A 13 28.31 5.18 45.62
N ILE A 14 27.41 5.18 46.61
CA ILE A 14 26.18 4.35 46.61
C ILE A 14 25.00 5.06 45.94
N PHE A 15 25.08 6.37 45.69
CA PHE A 15 24.01 7.13 45.03
C PHE A 15 24.14 7.24 43.50
N LEU A 16 25.21 6.72 42.88
CA LEU A 16 25.44 6.81 41.43
C LEU A 16 25.14 5.52 40.65
N VAL A 17 24.65 4.47 41.32
CA VAL A 17 24.23 3.20 40.68
C VAL A 17 22.70 3.04 40.68
N ALA A 18 21.96 4.13 40.85
CA ALA A 18 20.49 4.13 40.86
C ALA A 18 19.84 4.73 39.59
N CYS A 19 20.63 5.14 38.59
CA CYS A 19 20.13 5.73 37.35
C CYS A 19 20.42 4.90 36.09
N SER A 20 20.70 3.60 36.23
CA SER A 20 20.78 2.69 35.08
C SER A 20 19.69 1.64 35.19
N ASN A 21 18.73 1.68 34.26
CA ASN A 21 17.63 0.75 34.08
C ASN A 21 16.63 0.66 35.23
N GLN A 22 15.69 1.61 35.27
CA GLN A 22 14.31 1.25 35.60
C GLN A 22 13.79 0.31 34.49
N LYS A 23 14.14 -0.97 34.56
CA LYS A 23 13.24 -1.99 34.04
C LYS A 23 11.95 -1.85 34.85
N ASN A 24 10.80 -1.74 34.17
CA ASN A 24 9.50 -1.68 34.84
C ASN A 24 9.42 -2.79 35.91
N ALA A 25 9.07 -2.39 37.13
CA ALA A 25 9.08 -3.27 38.30
C ALA A 25 8.04 -4.40 38.22
N ASP A 26 7.15 -4.37 37.23
CA ASP A 26 6.10 -5.35 36.97
C ASP A 26 6.47 -6.41 35.92
N GLY A 27 7.61 -6.28 35.22
CA GLY A 27 8.04 -7.21 34.17
C GLY A 27 7.26 -7.12 32.85
N LYS A 28 6.46 -6.05 32.66
CA LYS A 28 5.74 -5.77 31.41
C LYS A 28 6.62 -5.03 30.41
N LEU A 29 6.40 -5.32 29.12
CA LEU A 29 6.98 -4.56 28.03
C LEU A 29 6.38 -3.16 27.98
N ASN A 30 7.17 -2.15 27.59
CA ASN A 30 6.64 -0.86 27.18
C ASN A 30 6.58 -0.79 25.66
N ILE A 31 5.37 -0.80 25.09
CA ILE A 31 5.15 -0.77 23.64
C ILE A 31 4.51 0.57 23.27
N VAL A 32 5.17 1.32 22.40
CA VAL A 32 4.61 2.56 21.85
C VAL A 32 3.97 2.25 20.51
N THR A 33 2.75 2.75 20.31
CA THR A 33 1.97 2.61 19.09
C THR A 33 1.62 4.01 18.57
N THR A 34 1.41 4.14 17.27
CA THR A 34 1.16 5.43 16.61
C THR A 34 -0.26 5.93 16.86
N PHE A 35 -1.25 5.42 16.12
CA PHE A 35 -2.65 5.85 16.18
C PHE A 35 -3.60 4.69 16.52
N TYR A 36 -4.91 4.95 16.57
CA TYR A 36 -5.88 4.09 17.24
C TYR A 36 -5.92 2.60 16.81
N PRO A 37 -6.00 2.23 15.53
CA PRO A 37 -6.09 0.82 15.14
C PRO A 37 -4.80 0.07 15.46
N VAL A 38 -3.63 0.72 15.30
CA VAL A 38 -2.33 0.15 15.70
C VAL A 38 -2.27 -0.10 17.20
N TYR A 39 -2.75 0.86 17.99
CA TYR A 39 -2.89 0.73 19.44
C TYR A 39 -3.78 -0.45 19.82
N GLU A 40 -5.00 -0.50 19.28
CA GLU A 40 -5.99 -1.51 19.63
C GLU A 40 -5.51 -2.91 19.23
N PHE A 41 -5.01 -3.11 18.01
CA PHE A 41 -4.50 -4.40 17.56
C PHE A 41 -3.32 -4.86 18.41
N THR A 42 -2.37 -3.96 18.72
CA THR A 42 -1.22 -4.28 19.56
C THR A 42 -1.63 -4.63 20.98
N LYS A 43 -2.57 -3.89 21.57
CA LYS A 43 -3.12 -4.16 22.89
C LYS A 43 -3.86 -5.50 22.95
N GLN A 44 -4.63 -5.84 21.93
CA GLN A 44 -5.33 -7.12 21.83
C GLN A 44 -4.35 -8.30 21.71
N VAL A 45 -3.20 -8.12 21.09
CA VAL A 45 -2.13 -9.15 21.03
C VAL A 45 -1.36 -9.22 22.35
N ALA A 46 -0.89 -8.08 22.86
CA ALA A 46 0.01 -8.04 24.00
C ALA A 46 -0.71 -8.38 25.33
N GLY A 47 -1.97 -7.96 25.49
CA GLY A 47 -2.74 -8.17 26.71
C GLY A 47 -2.00 -7.67 27.96
N ASP A 48 -1.99 -8.47 29.02
CA ASP A 48 -1.35 -8.10 30.28
C ASP A 48 0.18 -8.13 30.25
N GLU A 49 0.79 -8.60 29.16
CA GLU A 49 2.26 -8.71 29.03
C GLU A 49 2.94 -7.37 28.72
N ALA A 50 2.17 -6.34 28.33
CA ALA A 50 2.70 -5.03 27.98
C ALA A 50 1.84 -3.89 28.53
N ASN A 51 2.49 -2.75 28.77
CA ASN A 51 1.89 -1.44 28.81
C ASN A 51 1.95 -0.88 27.38
N VAL A 52 0.79 -0.72 26.74
CA VAL A 52 0.70 -0.22 25.36
C VAL A 52 0.29 1.26 25.41
N GLU A 53 1.12 2.13 24.85
CA GLU A 53 0.94 3.58 24.80
C GLU A 53 0.49 4.02 23.40
N LEU A 54 -0.55 4.85 23.33
CA LEU A 54 -1.03 5.50 22.10
C LEU A 54 -0.35 6.87 21.98
N LEU A 55 0.43 7.06 20.92
CA LEU A 55 1.22 8.29 20.72
C LEU A 55 0.35 9.45 20.21
N ILE A 56 -0.52 9.16 19.23
CA ILE A 56 -1.41 10.11 18.59
C ILE A 56 -2.79 9.95 19.24
N GLY A 57 -3.07 10.83 20.20
CA GLY A 57 -4.30 10.80 20.98
C GLY A 57 -5.51 11.31 20.20
N ALA A 58 -6.70 11.12 20.79
CA ALA A 58 -7.95 11.64 20.26
C ALA A 58 -7.87 13.17 19.98
N GLY A 59 -8.42 13.60 18.85
CA GLY A 59 -8.44 15.01 18.44
C GLY A 59 -7.13 15.52 17.81
N THR A 60 -6.19 14.63 17.48
CA THR A 60 -5.05 14.93 16.61
C THR A 60 -5.18 14.10 15.35
N GLU A 61 -5.16 14.76 14.19
CA GLU A 61 -5.19 14.13 12.87
C GLU A 61 -3.91 13.30 12.64
N PRO A 62 -4.00 11.96 12.51
CA PRO A 62 -2.82 11.13 12.30
C PRO A 62 -2.07 11.39 10.98
N HIS A 63 -2.75 11.81 9.92
CA HIS A 63 -2.13 12.12 8.61
C HIS A 63 -1.16 13.31 8.69
N ASP A 64 -1.50 14.33 9.48
CA ASP A 64 -0.70 15.56 9.66
C ASP A 64 0.24 15.49 10.87
N TYR A 65 0.32 14.35 11.56
CA TYR A 65 1.08 14.27 12.79
C TYR A 65 2.59 14.30 12.56
N GLU A 66 3.26 15.25 13.20
CA GLU A 66 4.72 15.24 13.35
C GLU A 66 5.17 14.96 14.79
N PRO A 67 6.15 14.07 15.01
CA PRO A 67 6.60 13.71 16.35
C PRO A 67 7.44 14.82 16.98
N SER A 68 7.03 15.28 18.17
CA SER A 68 7.88 16.14 18.99
C SER A 68 9.17 15.44 19.44
N ALA A 69 10.20 16.19 19.84
CA ALA A 69 11.42 15.62 20.42
C ALA A 69 11.15 14.71 21.65
N LYS A 70 10.08 14.98 22.41
CA LYS A 70 9.64 14.14 23.52
C LYS A 70 9.05 12.82 23.01
N ALA A 71 8.21 12.87 21.97
CA ALA A 71 7.65 11.68 21.33
C ALA A 71 8.77 10.77 20.78
N VAL A 72 9.76 11.36 20.11
CA VAL A 72 10.94 10.63 19.62
C VAL A 72 11.70 9.95 20.77
N ALA A 73 11.91 10.64 21.90
CA ALA A 73 12.56 10.04 23.06
C ALA A 73 11.73 8.89 23.65
N THR A 74 10.41 9.05 23.77
CA THR A 74 9.49 7.99 24.21
C THR A 74 9.62 6.74 23.31
N ILE A 75 9.66 6.91 21.99
CA ILE A 75 9.85 5.81 21.04
C ILE A 75 11.22 5.13 21.20
N GLN A 76 12.29 5.92 21.39
CA GLN A 76 13.65 5.40 21.56
C GLN A 76 13.79 4.53 22.82
N ASP A 77 13.14 4.95 23.91
CA ASP A 77 13.18 4.30 25.21
C ASP A 77 12.24 3.08 25.31
N ALA A 78 11.30 2.93 24.37
CA ALA A 78 10.38 1.80 24.32
C ALA A 78 11.08 0.46 24.05
N ASP A 79 10.45 -0.63 24.52
CA ASP A 79 10.86 -2.00 24.21
C ASP A 79 10.47 -2.34 22.76
N ALA A 80 9.31 -1.89 22.30
CA ALA A 80 8.90 -1.98 20.90
C ALA A 80 8.15 -0.72 20.45
N PHE A 81 8.27 -0.40 19.16
CA PHE A 81 7.53 0.64 18.48
C PHE A 81 6.75 0.01 17.32
N VAL A 82 5.43 0.21 17.32
CA VAL A 82 4.54 -0.30 16.27
C VAL A 82 3.92 0.87 15.53
N TYR A 83 4.08 0.88 14.22
CA TYR A 83 3.43 1.82 13.29
C TYR A 83 2.71 1.04 12.21
N GLU A 84 1.81 1.67 11.46
CA GLU A 84 0.99 1.01 10.45
C GLU A 84 1.80 0.73 9.17
N ASN A 85 2.24 1.81 8.52
CA ASN A 85 2.99 1.80 7.28
C ASN A 85 3.65 3.17 7.04
N GLU A 86 4.76 3.18 6.31
CA GLU A 86 5.46 4.42 5.91
C GLU A 86 4.63 5.36 5.02
N ASN A 87 3.52 4.87 4.44
CA ASN A 87 2.55 5.68 3.71
C ASN A 87 1.43 6.26 4.60
N MET A 88 1.39 5.92 5.89
CA MET A 88 0.54 6.58 6.88
C MET A 88 1.41 7.48 7.78
N GLU A 89 2.33 6.87 8.52
CA GLU A 89 3.23 7.60 9.41
C GLU A 89 4.53 7.97 8.69
N THR A 90 4.40 8.93 7.79
CA THR A 90 5.37 9.52 6.85
C THR A 90 6.71 9.90 7.48
N TRP A 91 6.69 10.24 8.77
CA TRP A 91 7.85 10.65 9.56
C TRP A 91 8.68 9.46 10.08
N VAL A 92 8.12 8.25 10.06
CA VAL A 92 8.76 7.04 10.60
C VAL A 92 10.04 6.65 9.86
N PRO A 93 10.13 6.68 8.52
CA PRO A 93 11.38 6.40 7.80
C PRO A 93 12.57 7.23 8.28
N ASP A 94 12.38 8.52 8.54
CA ASP A 94 13.44 9.42 9.03
C ASP A 94 13.80 9.15 10.49
N LEU A 95 12.82 8.79 11.32
CA LEU A 95 13.08 8.34 12.67
C LEU A 95 13.93 7.06 12.70
N ILE A 96 13.54 6.04 11.92
CA ILE A 96 14.19 4.72 11.91
C ILE A 96 15.65 4.79 11.46
N LYS A 97 16.02 5.73 10.58
CA LYS A 97 17.43 5.95 10.18
C LYS A 97 18.35 6.17 11.37
N ASN A 98 17.84 6.75 12.45
CA ASN A 98 18.59 7.12 13.65
C ASN A 98 18.38 6.16 14.84
N LEU A 99 17.45 5.19 14.74
CA LEU A 99 17.16 4.24 15.81
C LEU A 99 18.22 3.12 15.86
N LYS A 100 18.71 2.83 17.08
CA LYS A 100 19.53 1.64 17.37
C LYS A 100 18.62 0.42 17.50
N ASN A 101 19.12 -0.76 17.12
CA ASN A 101 18.40 -2.04 17.26
C ASN A 101 17.02 -2.05 16.56
N LYS A 102 16.93 -1.34 15.42
CA LYS A 102 15.66 -1.14 14.70
C LYS A 102 14.99 -2.44 14.26
N GLU A 103 15.77 -3.45 13.88
CA GLU A 103 15.23 -4.75 13.41
C GLU A 103 14.52 -5.54 14.51
N GLU A 104 14.89 -5.32 15.78
CA GLU A 104 14.26 -6.01 16.92
C GLU A 104 13.13 -5.19 17.56
N LYS A 105 13.23 -3.85 17.47
CA LYS A 105 12.33 -2.91 18.15
C LYS A 105 11.15 -2.43 17.30
N VAL A 106 11.32 -2.31 15.98
CA VAL A 106 10.34 -1.64 15.12
C VAL A 106 9.49 -2.66 14.38
N ILE A 107 8.18 -2.51 14.48
CA ILE A 107 7.19 -3.39 13.84
C ILE A 107 6.32 -2.54 12.92
N LYS A 108 6.35 -2.86 11.62
CA LYS A 108 5.39 -2.34 10.65
C LYS A 108 4.16 -3.24 10.62
N ALA A 109 3.00 -2.78 11.08
CA ALA A 109 1.81 -3.61 11.26
C ALA A 109 1.35 -4.28 9.96
N THR A 110 1.50 -3.59 8.82
CA THR A 110 1.17 -4.14 7.49
C THR A 110 2.09 -5.27 7.02
N GLY A 111 3.28 -5.42 7.62
CA GLY A 111 4.25 -6.45 7.24
C GLY A 111 4.55 -6.44 5.74
N ASN A 112 4.21 -7.55 5.06
CA ASN A 112 4.38 -7.76 3.62
C ASN A 112 3.08 -7.58 2.82
N MET A 113 2.06 -6.93 3.38
CA MET A 113 0.87 -6.57 2.62
C MET A 113 1.25 -5.56 1.54
N LEU A 114 0.83 -5.84 0.30
CA LEU A 114 1.03 -4.89 -0.80
C LEU A 114 -0.08 -3.84 -0.80
N LEU A 115 0.28 -2.61 -1.12
CA LEU A 115 -0.64 -1.47 -1.18
C LEU A 115 -0.98 -1.09 -2.63
N LEU A 116 -2.14 -0.46 -2.83
CA LEU A 116 -2.50 0.18 -4.10
C LEU A 116 -2.13 1.67 -4.05
N PRO A 117 -1.98 2.33 -5.21
CA PRO A 117 -1.78 3.77 -5.26
C PRO A 117 -2.95 4.50 -4.57
N GLY A 118 -2.65 5.61 -3.91
CA GLY A 118 -3.68 6.57 -3.50
C GLY A 118 -4.36 7.19 -4.72
N GLY A 119 -5.58 7.72 -4.56
CA GLY A 119 -6.21 8.51 -5.61
C GLY A 119 -5.49 9.86 -5.79
N GLU A 120 -5.51 10.45 -6.99
CA GLU A 120 -4.99 11.81 -7.25
C GLU A 120 -5.67 12.89 -6.37
N GLU A 121 -6.80 12.55 -5.73
CA GLU A 121 -7.58 13.44 -4.86
C GLU A 121 -7.14 13.44 -3.39
N GLU A 122 -6.17 12.61 -2.99
CA GLU A 122 -5.52 12.73 -1.67
C GLU A 122 -4.44 13.82 -1.64
N GLU A 123 -4.18 14.49 -2.76
CA GLU A 123 -3.45 15.75 -2.78
C GLU A 123 -4.42 16.90 -2.44
N ASP A 124 -4.54 17.19 -1.15
CA ASP A 124 -5.33 18.32 -0.68
C ASP A 124 -4.76 19.62 -1.28
N HIS A 125 -5.50 20.22 -2.21
CA HIS A 125 -5.13 21.49 -2.84
C HIS A 125 -5.45 22.67 -1.89
N ASP A 126 -4.91 22.66 -0.67
CA ASP A 126 -4.81 23.89 0.11
C ASP A 126 -3.47 24.57 -0.21
N HIS A 127 -3.55 25.80 -0.69
CA HIS A 127 -2.39 26.55 -1.14
C HIS A 127 -1.59 27.05 0.06
N GLY A 128 -0.69 26.22 0.60
CA GLY A 128 0.29 26.65 1.60
C GLY A 128 1.12 25.52 2.23
N GLU A 129 2.39 25.43 1.81
CA GLU A 129 3.47 24.59 2.37
C GLU A 129 3.44 23.08 2.05
N GLU A 130 4.62 22.46 2.10
CA GLU A 130 4.93 21.15 1.51
C GLU A 130 4.10 20.01 2.12
N GLY A 131 3.04 19.60 1.40
CA GLY A 131 2.20 18.47 1.78
C GLY A 131 2.98 17.16 1.83
N HIS A 132 2.65 16.33 2.82
CA HIS A 132 3.23 15.00 3.00
C HIS A 132 2.72 14.06 1.88
N HIS A 133 3.44 13.95 0.77
CA HIS A 133 3.08 13.02 -0.31
C HIS A 133 3.39 11.57 0.07
N HIS A 134 2.40 10.67 -0.06
CA HIS A 134 2.58 9.21 -0.03
C HIS A 134 2.22 8.62 -1.38
N ALA A 135 2.93 7.54 -1.75
CA ALA A 135 2.74 6.91 -3.06
C ALA A 135 1.55 5.93 -3.06
N TYR A 136 1.15 5.44 -1.88
CA TYR A 136 0.18 4.36 -1.74
C TYR A 136 -0.86 4.66 -0.67
N ASP A 137 -2.07 4.15 -0.86
CA ASP A 137 -3.18 4.20 0.09
C ASP A 137 -2.85 3.31 1.32
N PRO A 138 -2.76 3.87 2.54
CA PRO A 138 -2.44 3.11 3.74
C PRO A 138 -3.64 2.42 4.41
N HIS A 139 -4.88 2.68 4.01
CA HIS A 139 -6.09 2.41 4.80
C HIS A 139 -6.55 0.93 4.83
N VAL A 140 -5.62 -0.01 4.87
CA VAL A 140 -5.90 -1.45 4.80
C VAL A 140 -6.65 -1.97 6.02
N TRP A 141 -6.53 -1.31 7.19
CA TRP A 141 -7.20 -1.75 8.42
C TRP A 141 -8.73 -1.66 8.34
N LEU A 142 -9.28 -0.91 7.39
CA LEU A 142 -10.72 -0.80 7.17
C LEU A 142 -11.32 -2.02 6.45
N SER A 143 -10.51 -2.97 6.01
CA SER A 143 -10.99 -4.30 5.66
C SER A 143 -10.77 -5.28 6.83
N PRO A 144 -11.84 -5.88 7.41
CA PRO A 144 -11.69 -6.89 8.46
C PRO A 144 -10.76 -8.06 8.07
N LYS A 145 -10.79 -8.49 6.81
CA LYS A 145 -9.89 -9.51 6.25
C LYS A 145 -8.40 -9.10 6.33
N ARG A 146 -8.10 -7.81 6.16
CA ARG A 146 -6.74 -7.25 6.25
C ARG A 146 -6.33 -6.92 7.68
N ALA A 147 -7.26 -6.47 8.52
CA ALA A 147 -7.03 -6.29 9.95
C ALA A 147 -6.56 -7.59 10.62
N ILE A 148 -7.10 -8.75 10.21
CA ILE A 148 -6.60 -10.08 10.63
C ILE A 148 -5.10 -10.22 10.32
N LYS A 149 -4.67 -9.83 9.11
CA LYS A 149 -3.25 -9.92 8.70
C LYS A 149 -2.35 -8.99 9.50
N MET A 150 -2.82 -7.80 9.85
CA MET A 150 -2.08 -6.88 10.71
C MET A 150 -1.90 -7.48 12.12
N VAL A 151 -2.96 -8.04 12.70
CA VAL A 151 -2.91 -8.71 14.01
C VAL A 151 -1.99 -9.93 13.98
N GLU A 152 -2.04 -10.75 12.92
CA GLU A 152 -1.12 -11.87 12.71
C GLU A 152 0.34 -11.40 12.66
N HIS A 153 0.62 -10.33 11.90
CA HIS A 153 1.97 -9.82 11.77
C HIS A 153 2.50 -9.20 13.07
N ILE A 154 1.68 -8.43 13.80
CA ILE A 154 2.04 -7.89 15.12
C ILE A 154 2.35 -9.05 16.09
N ARG A 155 1.50 -10.09 16.13
CA ARG A 155 1.75 -11.30 16.93
C ARG A 155 3.08 -11.95 16.58
N ASP A 156 3.35 -12.17 15.30
CA ASP A 156 4.55 -12.87 14.83
C ASP A 156 5.82 -12.08 15.16
N SER A 157 5.78 -10.77 14.94
CA SER A 157 6.89 -9.86 15.24
C SER A 157 7.16 -9.74 16.74
N LEU A 158 6.12 -9.55 17.58
CA LEU A 158 6.29 -9.54 19.03
C LEU A 158 6.77 -10.90 19.56
N SER A 159 6.28 -12.01 19.01
CA SER A 159 6.73 -13.37 19.39
C SER A 159 8.17 -13.65 19.00
N LYS A 160 8.65 -13.06 17.90
CA LYS A 160 10.05 -13.14 17.47
C LYS A 160 10.96 -12.34 18.40
N SER A 161 10.55 -11.12 18.78
CA SER A 161 11.35 -10.25 19.65
C SER A 161 11.31 -10.67 21.13
N TYR A 162 10.20 -11.28 21.58
CA TYR A 162 9.99 -11.71 22.98
C TYR A 162 9.51 -13.17 23.07
N PRO A 163 10.38 -14.16 22.80
CA PRO A 163 9.98 -15.57 22.74
C PRO A 163 9.44 -16.14 24.05
N ASP A 164 9.80 -15.56 25.21
CA ASP A 164 9.29 -15.94 26.53
C ASP A 164 7.80 -15.59 26.73
N LYS A 165 7.29 -14.61 25.98
CA LYS A 165 5.89 -14.14 26.01
C LYS A 165 5.04 -14.66 24.84
N LYS A 166 5.68 -15.36 23.89
CA LYS A 166 5.06 -15.90 22.67
C LYS A 166 3.72 -16.61 22.90
N ALA A 167 3.64 -17.50 23.89
CA ALA A 167 2.42 -18.27 24.15
C ALA A 167 1.22 -17.37 24.55
N ALA A 168 1.48 -16.25 25.24
CA ALA A 168 0.44 -15.28 25.57
C ALA A 168 -0.01 -14.52 24.32
N PHE A 169 0.94 -14.04 23.50
CA PHE A 169 0.63 -13.35 22.24
C PHE A 169 -0.17 -14.23 21.28
N GLU A 170 0.23 -15.49 21.09
CA GLU A 170 -0.49 -16.44 20.24
C GLU A 170 -1.92 -16.69 20.73
N LYS A 171 -2.10 -16.87 22.04
CA LYS A 171 -3.42 -17.06 22.65
C LYS A 171 -4.32 -15.85 22.47
N ASN A 172 -3.81 -14.65 22.76
CA ASN A 172 -4.57 -13.41 22.73
C ASN A 172 -4.93 -13.02 21.29
N ALA A 173 -3.96 -13.09 20.37
CA ALA A 173 -4.17 -12.86 18.95
C ALA A 173 -5.22 -13.84 18.38
N ALA A 174 -5.14 -15.13 18.71
CA ALA A 174 -6.14 -16.11 18.25
C ALA A 174 -7.55 -15.82 18.78
N ALA A 175 -7.68 -15.24 19.99
CA ALA A 175 -8.98 -14.84 20.53
C ALA A 175 -9.54 -13.61 19.81
N TYR A 176 -8.70 -12.63 19.47
CA TYR A 176 -9.12 -11.43 18.75
C TYR A 176 -9.39 -11.70 17.27
N ILE A 177 -8.54 -12.50 16.60
CA ILE A 177 -8.75 -12.94 15.21
C ILE A 177 -10.11 -13.61 15.04
N LYS A 178 -10.56 -14.45 15.98
CA LYS A 178 -11.92 -15.03 15.92
C LYS A 178 -13.04 -13.99 15.91
N LYS A 179 -12.85 -12.86 16.59
CA LYS A 179 -13.83 -11.76 16.55
C LYS A 179 -13.76 -11.02 15.21
N LEU A 180 -12.56 -10.82 14.67
CA LEU A 180 -12.36 -10.23 13.35
C LEU A 180 -12.90 -11.13 12.22
N GLU A 181 -12.77 -12.46 12.33
CA GLU A 181 -13.36 -13.43 11.40
C GLU A 181 -14.90 -13.38 11.44
N ALA A 182 -15.49 -13.20 12.62
CA ALA A 182 -16.92 -12.96 12.75
C ALA A 182 -17.34 -11.63 12.08
N LEU A 183 -16.54 -10.57 12.26
CA LEU A 183 -16.77 -9.27 11.61
C LEU A 183 -16.62 -9.35 10.08
N ASP A 184 -15.58 -10.02 9.57
CA ASP A 184 -15.40 -10.31 8.13
C ASP A 184 -16.64 -11.03 7.59
N LYS A 185 -17.15 -12.03 8.31
CA LYS A 185 -18.37 -12.74 7.91
C LYS A 185 -19.61 -11.84 7.90
N GLU A 186 -19.75 -10.93 8.87
CA GLU A 186 -20.84 -9.93 8.88
C GLU A 186 -20.77 -9.01 7.66
N TYR A 187 -19.57 -8.58 7.26
CA TYR A 187 -19.36 -7.77 6.06
C TYR A 187 -19.65 -8.56 4.77
N GLU A 188 -19.12 -9.78 4.65
CA GLU A 188 -19.39 -10.67 3.51
C GLU A 188 -20.90 -10.88 3.33
N ASP A 189 -21.62 -11.27 4.39
CA ASP A 189 -23.07 -11.50 4.34
C ASP A 189 -23.86 -10.21 4.11
N GLY A 190 -23.43 -9.12 4.75
CA GLY A 190 -24.09 -7.83 4.72
C GLY A 190 -24.06 -7.15 3.36
N LEU A 191 -23.01 -7.41 2.57
CA LEU A 191 -22.71 -6.73 1.32
C LEU A 191 -22.78 -7.64 0.07
N ALA A 192 -22.84 -8.97 0.22
CA ALA A 192 -22.90 -9.92 -0.90
C ALA A 192 -24.01 -9.63 -1.93
N ASN A 193 -25.14 -9.08 -1.48
CA ASN A 193 -26.31 -8.77 -2.32
C ASN A 193 -26.52 -7.26 -2.50
N ALA A 194 -25.45 -6.46 -2.39
CA ALA A 194 -25.50 -5.03 -2.63
C ALA A 194 -26.11 -4.74 -4.02
N LYS A 195 -27.20 -3.97 -4.02
CA LYS A 195 -27.93 -3.53 -5.22
C LYS A 195 -27.31 -2.28 -5.82
N GLN A 196 -26.77 -1.44 -4.95
CA GLN A 196 -25.87 -0.35 -5.31
C GLN A 196 -24.50 -0.67 -4.74
N LYS A 197 -23.47 -0.67 -5.59
CA LYS A 197 -22.09 -0.98 -5.20
C LYS A 197 -21.27 0.26 -4.93
N SER A 198 -21.61 1.40 -5.52
CA SER A 198 -20.88 2.65 -5.33
C SER A 198 -21.42 3.44 -4.13
N PHE A 199 -20.53 3.93 -3.27
CA PHE A 199 -20.85 4.84 -2.17
C PHE A 199 -19.93 6.06 -2.20
N VAL A 200 -20.44 7.21 -1.75
CA VAL A 200 -19.73 8.49 -1.86
C VAL A 200 -19.20 8.90 -0.49
N THR A 201 -17.91 9.18 -0.39
CA THR A 201 -17.28 9.56 0.87
C THR A 201 -16.35 10.75 0.70
N GLN A 202 -16.29 11.60 1.73
CA GLN A 202 -15.38 12.75 1.76
C GLN A 202 -13.94 12.34 2.11
N HIS A 203 -13.75 11.35 2.99
CA HIS A 203 -12.43 10.81 3.33
C HIS A 203 -12.21 9.49 2.58
N ALA A 204 -11.21 9.43 1.70
CA ALA A 204 -10.98 8.34 0.76
C ALA A 204 -10.39 7.03 1.37
N ALA A 205 -10.71 6.69 2.62
CA ALA A 205 -10.07 5.62 3.37
C ALA A 205 -10.62 4.19 3.12
N PHE A 206 -11.74 4.03 2.40
CA PHE A 206 -12.49 2.76 2.33
C PHE A 206 -12.26 1.96 1.04
N ASN A 207 -11.19 2.24 0.28
CA ASN A 207 -10.92 1.56 -0.98
C ASN A 207 -10.65 0.05 -0.80
N TYR A 208 -9.83 -0.33 0.19
CA TYR A 208 -9.58 -1.75 0.48
C TYR A 208 -10.82 -2.50 0.96
N LEU A 209 -11.68 -1.84 1.76
CA LEU A 209 -13.00 -2.36 2.13
C LEU A 209 -13.82 -2.59 0.86
N ALA A 210 -13.87 -1.60 -0.03
CA ALA A 210 -14.64 -1.72 -1.27
C ALA A 210 -14.16 -2.88 -2.14
N LEU A 211 -12.84 -3.02 -2.33
CA LEU A 211 -12.24 -4.10 -3.12
C LEU A 211 -12.50 -5.49 -2.54
N ASP A 212 -12.39 -5.65 -1.22
CA ASP A 212 -12.51 -6.95 -0.57
C ASP A 212 -13.97 -7.42 -0.46
N TYR A 213 -14.95 -6.50 -0.43
CA TYR A 213 -16.39 -6.81 -0.31
C TYR A 213 -17.22 -6.47 -1.55
N GLY A 214 -16.58 -6.18 -2.69
CA GLY A 214 -17.24 -6.02 -3.98
C GLY A 214 -18.08 -4.74 -4.12
N LEU A 215 -17.69 -3.68 -3.43
CA LEU A 215 -18.20 -2.32 -3.56
C LEU A 215 -17.26 -1.45 -4.40
N LYS A 216 -17.58 -0.17 -4.54
CA LYS A 216 -16.76 0.85 -5.18
C LYS A 216 -16.80 2.14 -4.36
N GLN A 217 -15.65 2.57 -3.86
CA GLN A 217 -15.53 3.89 -3.26
C GLN A 217 -15.61 4.96 -4.36
N VAL A 218 -16.32 6.05 -4.09
CA VAL A 218 -16.28 7.26 -4.91
C VAL A 218 -15.93 8.44 -4.00
N PRO A 219 -14.66 8.88 -3.98
CA PRO A 219 -14.27 10.02 -3.17
C PRO A 219 -14.89 11.30 -3.73
N ILE A 220 -15.05 12.31 -2.85
CA ILE A 220 -15.34 13.69 -3.23
C ILE A 220 -14.39 14.60 -2.48
N SER A 221 -13.76 15.53 -3.19
CA SER A 221 -12.75 16.43 -2.62
C SER A 221 -13.33 17.81 -2.28
N GLY A 222 -12.57 18.62 -1.52
CA GLY A 222 -12.93 20.01 -1.18
C GLY A 222 -14.10 20.13 -0.20
N LEU A 223 -14.27 19.14 0.68
CA LEU A 223 -15.21 19.16 1.78
C LEU A 223 -14.45 18.80 3.07
N SER A 224 -14.77 19.50 4.15
CA SER A 224 -14.37 19.11 5.50
C SER A 224 -15.62 19.06 6.39
N PRO A 225 -15.66 18.18 7.41
CA PRO A 225 -16.82 18.05 8.28
C PRO A 225 -17.17 19.35 9.00
N ASP A 226 -16.15 20.18 9.32
CA ASP A 226 -16.28 21.39 10.13
C ASP A 226 -16.36 22.70 9.34
N SER A 227 -16.11 22.67 8.03
CA SER A 227 -16.05 23.87 7.20
C SER A 227 -17.12 23.88 6.10
N GLU A 228 -17.69 25.07 5.85
CA GLU A 228 -18.59 25.24 4.71
C GLU A 228 -17.78 25.35 3.40
N PRO A 229 -18.14 24.60 2.35
CA PRO A 229 -17.51 24.73 1.05
C PRO A 229 -17.82 26.09 0.41
N SER A 230 -16.99 26.50 -0.55
CA SER A 230 -17.27 27.69 -1.35
C SER A 230 -18.59 27.57 -2.10
N ALA A 231 -19.22 28.69 -2.45
CA ALA A 231 -20.47 28.70 -3.21
C ALA A 231 -20.34 28.00 -4.58
N SER A 232 -19.17 28.07 -5.23
CA SER A 232 -18.89 27.33 -6.47
C SER A 232 -18.89 25.83 -6.22
N ARG A 233 -18.15 25.39 -5.18
CA ARG A 233 -18.04 23.98 -4.82
C ARG A 233 -19.41 23.40 -4.44
N LEU A 234 -20.23 24.15 -3.71
CA LEU A 234 -21.59 23.75 -3.37
C LEU A 234 -22.47 23.58 -4.62
N ALA A 235 -22.33 24.45 -5.63
CA ALA A 235 -23.07 24.34 -6.88
C ALA A 235 -22.63 23.11 -7.69
N GLU A 236 -21.33 22.88 -7.82
CA GLU A 236 -20.74 21.70 -8.47
C GLU A 236 -21.24 20.41 -7.81
N LEU A 237 -21.15 20.33 -6.48
CA LEU A 237 -21.60 19.18 -5.72
C LEU A 237 -23.12 18.97 -5.84
N THR A 238 -23.89 20.05 -5.87
CA THR A 238 -25.36 19.99 -6.11
C THR A 238 -25.69 19.39 -7.46
N GLU A 239 -24.96 19.78 -8.52
CA GLU A 239 -25.12 19.22 -9.86
C GLU A 239 -24.70 17.74 -9.89
N TYR A 240 -23.58 17.40 -9.28
CA TYR A 240 -23.07 16.03 -9.19
C TYR A 240 -24.04 15.09 -8.45
N ILE A 241 -24.57 15.52 -7.30
CA ILE A 241 -25.58 14.78 -6.52
C ILE A 241 -26.84 14.54 -7.36
N LYS A 242 -27.34 15.58 -8.04
CA LYS A 242 -28.56 15.47 -8.86
C LYS A 242 -28.34 14.58 -10.09
N LYS A 243 -27.20 14.70 -10.76
CA LYS A 243 -26.83 13.90 -11.94
C LYS A 243 -26.75 12.42 -11.62
N ASN A 244 -26.15 12.06 -10.50
CA ASN A 244 -25.93 10.67 -10.08
C ASN A 244 -27.02 10.14 -9.12
N ASN A 245 -28.03 10.96 -8.78
CA ASN A 245 -29.09 10.63 -7.83
C ASN A 245 -28.55 10.11 -6.48
N ILE A 246 -27.51 10.76 -5.98
CA ILE A 246 -26.80 10.38 -4.76
C ILE A 246 -27.74 10.57 -3.56
N LYS A 247 -27.87 9.55 -2.71
CA LYS A 247 -28.74 9.56 -1.53
C LYS A 247 -27.99 9.87 -0.24
N TYR A 248 -26.78 9.34 -0.12
CA TYR A 248 -25.92 9.52 1.04
C TYR A 248 -24.56 10.03 0.61
N ILE A 249 -24.02 10.96 1.39
CA ILE A 249 -22.60 11.31 1.40
C ILE A 249 -22.07 10.99 2.79
N TYR A 250 -20.98 10.23 2.84
CA TYR A 250 -20.38 9.79 4.08
C TYR A 250 -19.17 10.64 4.47
N PHE A 251 -19.11 11.04 5.73
CA PHE A 251 -18.00 11.79 6.33
C PHE A 251 -17.31 10.96 7.42
N GLU A 252 -16.07 11.30 7.75
CA GLU A 252 -15.29 10.66 8.83
C GLU A 252 -15.94 10.79 10.22
N GLU A 253 -16.62 11.92 10.42
CA GLU A 253 -17.42 12.24 11.59
C GLU A 253 -18.69 13.02 11.23
N ASN A 254 -19.47 13.42 12.24
CA ASN A 254 -20.70 14.16 12.00
C ASN A 254 -20.39 15.52 11.37
N ALA A 255 -20.79 15.71 10.11
CA ALA A 255 -20.71 17.01 9.45
C ALA A 255 -21.47 18.10 10.24
N SER A 256 -20.98 19.33 10.15
CA SER A 256 -21.59 20.49 10.81
C SER A 256 -23.06 20.65 10.41
N GLN A 257 -23.89 21.09 11.36
CA GLN A 257 -25.33 21.26 11.12
C GLN A 257 -25.63 22.22 9.96
N ALA A 258 -24.76 23.20 9.73
CA ALA A 258 -24.89 24.17 8.65
C ALA A 258 -24.64 23.54 7.27
N LEU A 259 -23.57 22.75 7.13
CA LEU A 259 -23.28 21.99 5.91
C LEU A 259 -24.40 20.99 5.60
N ALA A 260 -24.79 20.18 6.60
CA ALA A 260 -25.87 19.20 6.47
C ALA A 260 -27.20 19.84 6.05
N SER A 261 -27.58 20.95 6.69
CA SER A 261 -28.82 21.67 6.36
C SER A 261 -28.80 22.23 4.94
N THR A 262 -27.65 22.74 4.50
CA THR A 262 -27.50 23.36 3.18
C THR A 262 -27.61 22.32 2.06
N LEU A 263 -26.83 21.24 2.14
CA LEU A 263 -26.86 20.18 1.13
C LEU A 263 -28.21 19.47 1.09
N ALA A 264 -28.78 19.14 2.26
CA ALA A 264 -30.08 18.47 2.33
C ALA A 264 -31.20 19.34 1.74
N LYS A 265 -31.18 20.66 1.96
CA LYS A 265 -32.21 21.57 1.42
C LYS A 265 -32.14 21.70 -0.10
N GLU A 266 -30.94 21.75 -0.68
CA GLU A 266 -30.75 22.01 -2.11
C GLU A 266 -30.82 20.75 -2.98
N THR A 267 -30.54 19.58 -2.41
CA THR A 267 -30.44 18.31 -3.15
C THR A 267 -31.30 17.18 -2.61
N GLY A 268 -31.67 17.22 -1.33
CA GLY A 268 -32.31 16.09 -0.64
C GLY A 268 -31.34 14.96 -0.27
N VAL A 269 -30.03 15.19 -0.34
CA VAL A 269 -29.02 14.22 0.14
C VAL A 269 -29.03 14.14 1.66
N GLU A 270 -28.83 12.94 2.20
CA GLU A 270 -28.59 12.71 3.62
C GLU A 270 -27.07 12.61 3.87
N LEU A 271 -26.62 13.15 5.00
CA LEU A 271 -25.23 12.98 5.44
C LEU A 271 -25.19 11.93 6.54
N ASP A 272 -24.19 11.05 6.49
CA ASP A 272 -23.99 10.00 7.48
C ASP A 272 -22.49 9.78 7.71
N VAL A 273 -22.15 8.92 8.67
CA VAL A 273 -20.75 8.70 9.06
C VAL A 273 -20.23 7.37 8.50
N LEU A 274 -19.06 7.42 7.87
CA LEU A 274 -18.15 6.30 7.73
C LEU A 274 -16.84 6.68 8.42
N ASN A 275 -16.62 6.11 9.60
CA ASN A 275 -15.50 6.48 10.44
C ASN A 275 -14.24 5.71 9.99
N PRO A 276 -13.11 6.41 9.68
CA PRO A 276 -11.89 5.76 9.21
C PRO A 276 -11.13 5.03 10.31
N LEU A 277 -11.61 5.08 11.57
CA LEU A 277 -11.01 4.41 12.72
C LEU A 277 -9.62 4.94 13.11
N GLU A 278 -9.24 6.11 12.61
CA GLU A 278 -7.97 6.77 12.89
C GLU A 278 -7.88 7.30 14.32
N SER A 279 -9.03 7.74 14.85
CA SER A 279 -9.20 8.15 16.22
C SER A 279 -10.54 7.68 16.79
N LEU A 280 -10.59 7.51 18.11
CA LEU A 280 -11.84 7.45 18.86
C LEU A 280 -11.96 8.68 19.73
N THR A 281 -13.15 9.27 19.78
CA THR A 281 -13.41 10.36 20.72
C THR A 281 -13.35 9.86 22.17
N GLU A 282 -13.17 10.80 23.11
CA GLU A 282 -13.25 10.44 24.54
C GLU A 282 -14.60 9.83 24.92
N GLU A 283 -15.68 10.28 24.28
CA GLU A 283 -17.04 9.77 24.51
C GLU A 283 -17.17 8.33 24.03
N GLN A 284 -16.76 8.05 22.78
CA GLN A 284 -16.71 6.70 22.24
C GLN A 284 -15.87 5.77 23.12
N THR A 285 -14.71 6.23 23.59
CA THR A 285 -13.84 5.45 24.48
C THR A 285 -14.52 5.16 25.83
N LYS A 286 -15.21 6.15 26.43
CA LYS A 286 -15.94 5.99 27.70
C LYS A 286 -17.13 5.04 27.56
N ASP A 287 -17.78 5.03 26.41
CA ASP A 287 -18.90 4.14 26.08
C ASP A 287 -18.43 2.73 25.70
N GLY A 288 -17.12 2.49 25.66
CA GLY A 288 -16.52 1.19 25.36
C GLY A 288 -16.56 0.83 23.88
N ALA A 289 -16.63 1.84 22.99
CA ALA A 289 -16.44 1.63 21.57
C ALA A 289 -15.03 1.10 21.31
N ASP A 290 -14.94 0.11 20.43
CA ASP A 290 -13.71 -0.49 19.94
C ASP A 290 -13.73 -0.57 18.40
N TYR A 291 -12.63 -1.05 17.81
CA TYR A 291 -12.52 -1.27 16.36
C TYR A 291 -13.72 -2.03 15.78
N ILE A 292 -14.16 -3.10 16.45
CA ILE A 292 -15.24 -3.96 15.94
C ILE A 292 -16.56 -3.21 15.94
N SER A 293 -16.89 -2.52 17.04
CA SER A 293 -18.14 -1.77 17.17
C SER A 293 -18.27 -0.62 16.16
N ILE A 294 -17.14 0.06 15.85
CA ILE A 294 -17.11 1.10 14.83
C ILE A 294 -17.27 0.49 13.44
N MET A 295 -16.57 -0.60 13.14
CA MET A 295 -16.76 -1.32 11.87
C MET A 295 -18.19 -1.83 11.70
N GLN A 296 -18.87 -2.29 12.75
CA GLN A 296 -20.29 -2.66 12.67
C GLN A 296 -21.18 -1.45 12.39
N SER A 297 -20.84 -0.29 12.93
CA SER A 297 -21.54 0.97 12.66
C SER A 297 -21.35 1.41 11.21
N ASN A 298 -20.12 1.30 10.68
CA ASN A 298 -19.81 1.55 9.26
C ASN A 298 -20.59 0.62 8.33
N LEU A 299 -20.67 -0.68 8.65
CA LEU A 299 -21.48 -1.63 7.87
C LEU A 299 -22.95 -1.22 7.82
N LYS A 300 -23.51 -0.81 8.97
CA LYS A 300 -24.89 -0.32 9.04
C LYS A 300 -25.10 0.94 8.21
N ALA A 301 -24.14 1.86 8.21
CA ALA A 301 -24.18 3.07 7.40
C ALA A 301 -24.11 2.75 5.90
N LEU A 302 -23.17 1.90 5.47
CA LEU A 302 -23.04 1.43 4.08
C LEU A 302 -24.34 0.82 3.57
N LYS A 303 -24.99 -0.03 4.36
CA LYS A 303 -26.26 -0.68 3.98
C LYS A 303 -27.39 0.29 3.67
N LYS A 304 -27.36 1.54 4.18
CA LYS A 304 -28.32 2.58 3.78
C LYS A 304 -28.21 2.93 2.29
N THR A 305 -27.01 2.85 1.72
CA THR A 305 -26.77 3.00 0.28
C THR A 305 -26.88 1.66 -0.44
N THR A 306 -26.17 0.63 0.02
CA THR A 306 -25.96 -0.59 -0.77
C THR A 306 -27.20 -1.47 -0.90
N ASP A 307 -28.15 -1.41 0.04
CA ASP A 307 -29.39 -2.19 -0.03
C ASP A 307 -30.46 -1.54 -0.95
N GLN A 308 -30.21 -0.30 -1.42
CA GLN A 308 -31.08 0.45 -2.31
C GLN A 308 -30.72 0.23 -3.78
N GLU A 309 -31.72 0.22 -4.65
CA GLU A 309 -31.48 0.20 -6.11
C GLU A 309 -31.00 1.57 -6.58
N GLY A 310 -30.00 1.59 -7.47
CA GLY A 310 -29.47 2.81 -8.05
C GLY A 310 -28.56 2.50 -9.25
N ALA A 311 -28.37 3.49 -10.12
CA ALA A 311 -27.32 3.43 -11.13
C ALA A 311 -25.96 3.65 -10.47
N GLU A 312 -24.92 3.00 -10.97
CA GLU A 312 -23.54 3.22 -10.48
C GLU A 312 -23.19 4.72 -10.51
N ILE A 313 -22.63 5.20 -9.40
CA ILE A 313 -22.20 6.59 -9.25
C ILE A 313 -20.86 6.74 -9.97
N ALA A 314 -20.83 7.64 -10.96
CA ALA A 314 -19.60 7.98 -11.66
C ALA A 314 -18.69 8.82 -10.77
N ALA A 315 -17.37 8.78 -10.99
CA ALA A 315 -16.44 9.71 -10.35
C ALA A 315 -16.83 11.16 -10.66
N GLU A 316 -16.51 12.07 -9.75
CA GLU A 316 -16.82 13.50 -9.93
C GLU A 316 -16.02 14.11 -11.10
N LYS A 317 -14.76 13.68 -11.25
CA LYS A 317 -13.90 13.99 -12.39
C LYS A 317 -13.61 12.70 -13.16
N GLU A 318 -13.57 12.80 -14.49
CA GLU A 318 -13.15 11.67 -15.31
C GLU A 318 -11.62 11.50 -15.20
N GLU A 319 -11.16 10.30 -14.86
CA GLU A 319 -9.76 9.92 -15.00
C GLU A 319 -9.42 9.78 -16.50
N ASP A 320 -8.37 10.45 -16.96
CA ASP A 320 -7.82 10.21 -18.30
C ASP A 320 -6.78 9.08 -18.24
N ASP A 321 -7.24 7.85 -18.45
CA ASP A 321 -6.41 6.66 -18.47
C ASP A 321 -5.52 6.55 -19.73
N LYS A 322 -5.62 7.49 -20.68
CA LYS A 322 -4.90 7.45 -21.96
C LYS A 322 -3.50 8.05 -21.87
N THR A 323 -2.67 7.37 -21.09
CA THR A 323 -1.24 7.71 -20.96
C THR A 323 -0.38 6.96 -21.98
N VAL A 324 0.85 7.45 -22.17
CA VAL A 324 1.86 6.76 -23.00
C VAL A 324 2.14 5.37 -22.47
N GLN A 325 2.26 5.22 -21.14
CA GLN A 325 2.51 3.96 -20.46
C GLN A 325 1.38 2.94 -20.68
N ASN A 326 0.13 3.42 -20.76
CA ASN A 326 -1.05 2.60 -21.08
C ASN A 326 -1.20 2.28 -22.57
N GLY A 327 -0.32 2.84 -23.41
CA GLY A 327 -0.26 2.55 -24.84
C GLY A 327 -1.02 3.54 -25.72
N TYR A 328 -1.29 4.74 -25.22
CA TYR A 328 -1.94 5.81 -25.97
C TYR A 328 -0.91 6.90 -26.28
N PHE A 329 -0.48 6.96 -27.54
CA PHE A 329 0.54 7.89 -27.99
C PHE A 329 0.41 8.17 -29.48
N GLU A 330 1.03 9.25 -29.95
CA GLU A 330 1.12 9.61 -31.37
C GLU A 330 2.36 8.99 -32.03
N ASP A 331 2.27 8.64 -33.31
CA ASP A 331 3.42 8.05 -34.05
C ASP A 331 4.63 9.00 -34.09
N SER A 332 4.37 10.30 -34.10
CA SER A 332 5.41 11.33 -34.10
C SER A 332 6.25 11.36 -32.81
N ALA A 333 5.70 10.84 -31.70
CA ALA A 333 6.37 10.73 -30.40
C ALA A 333 7.32 9.52 -30.32
N VAL A 334 7.16 8.51 -31.19
CA VAL A 334 7.96 7.29 -31.14
C VAL A 334 9.37 7.54 -31.70
N LYS A 335 10.40 7.44 -30.86
CA LYS A 335 11.81 7.70 -31.23
C LYS A 335 12.66 6.43 -31.15
N ASP A 336 13.75 6.41 -31.90
CA ASP A 336 14.71 5.31 -31.80
C ASP A 336 15.41 5.36 -30.44
N ARG A 337 15.83 4.20 -29.96
CA ARG A 337 16.47 4.01 -28.65
C ARG A 337 17.80 3.31 -28.80
N THR A 338 18.57 3.30 -27.73
CA THR A 338 19.87 2.63 -27.69
C THR A 338 19.90 1.60 -26.58
N LEU A 339 20.82 0.63 -26.63
CA LEU A 339 20.90 -0.41 -25.61
C LEU A 339 21.22 0.16 -24.22
N SER A 340 21.86 1.32 -24.16
CA SER A 340 22.16 2.00 -22.89
C SER A 340 20.90 2.39 -22.12
N ASP A 341 19.73 2.54 -22.76
CA ASP A 341 18.44 2.77 -22.08
C ASP A 341 18.07 1.62 -21.13
N TYR A 342 18.57 0.41 -21.42
CA TYR A 342 18.37 -0.81 -20.65
C TYR A 342 19.60 -1.22 -19.83
N ALA A 343 20.67 -0.40 -19.82
CA ALA A 343 21.90 -0.75 -19.11
C ALA A 343 21.66 -0.90 -17.60
N GLY A 344 22.13 -2.01 -17.04
CA GLY A 344 21.88 -2.38 -15.66
C GLY A 344 22.05 -3.89 -15.42
N GLU A 345 21.90 -4.28 -14.17
CA GLU A 345 21.81 -5.69 -13.75
C GLU A 345 20.34 -5.99 -13.48
N TRP A 346 19.85 -7.06 -14.11
CA TRP A 346 18.43 -7.39 -14.12
C TRP A 346 18.18 -8.83 -13.64
N GLN A 347 17.11 -9.03 -12.89
CA GLN A 347 16.68 -10.33 -12.37
C GLN A 347 15.28 -10.70 -12.89
N SER A 348 15.09 -11.98 -13.20
CA SER A 348 13.79 -12.51 -13.62
C SER A 348 12.79 -12.46 -12.46
N VAL A 349 11.54 -12.10 -12.76
CA VAL A 349 10.44 -12.13 -11.77
C VAL A 349 9.84 -13.53 -11.59
N TYR A 350 10.20 -14.49 -12.46
CA TYR A 350 9.59 -15.82 -12.47
C TYR A 350 9.71 -16.57 -11.13
N PRO A 351 10.85 -16.55 -10.42
CA PRO A 351 10.96 -17.20 -9.10
C PRO A 351 9.93 -16.68 -8.09
N TYR A 352 9.66 -15.37 -8.09
CA TYR A 352 8.70 -14.72 -7.18
C TYR A 352 7.24 -15.06 -7.49
N LEU A 353 6.93 -15.40 -8.75
CA LEU A 353 5.64 -16.01 -9.09
C LEU A 353 5.53 -17.42 -8.48
N LYS A 354 6.61 -18.20 -8.53
CA LYS A 354 6.61 -19.61 -8.10
C LYS A 354 6.59 -19.79 -6.60
N ASP A 355 7.25 -18.92 -5.84
CA ASP A 355 7.26 -18.98 -4.38
C ASP A 355 6.02 -18.35 -3.72
N GLY A 356 5.18 -17.65 -4.50
CA GLY A 356 3.94 -17.04 -4.06
C GLY A 356 4.06 -15.56 -3.65
N THR A 357 5.24 -14.96 -3.77
CA THR A 357 5.45 -13.53 -3.46
C THR A 357 4.53 -12.62 -4.29
N LEU A 358 4.24 -13.00 -5.55
CA LEU A 358 3.33 -12.24 -6.43
C LEU A 358 1.83 -12.56 -6.24
N ASP A 359 1.44 -13.43 -5.30
CA ASP A 359 0.04 -13.88 -5.19
C ASP A 359 -0.94 -12.73 -4.88
N GLN A 360 -0.51 -11.77 -4.06
CA GLN A 360 -1.30 -10.57 -3.76
C GLN A 360 -1.52 -9.68 -5.01
N VAL A 361 -0.56 -9.64 -5.94
CA VAL A 361 -0.71 -8.88 -7.20
C VAL A 361 -1.87 -9.44 -8.02
N PHE A 362 -1.99 -10.77 -8.09
CA PHE A 362 -3.06 -11.42 -8.84
C PHE A 362 -4.43 -11.33 -8.14
N ASP A 363 -4.45 -11.34 -6.80
CA ASP A 363 -5.65 -11.05 -6.02
C ASP A 363 -6.18 -9.64 -6.32
N TYR A 364 -5.32 -8.62 -6.33
CA TYR A 364 -5.71 -7.26 -6.72
C TYR A 364 -6.21 -7.19 -8.16
N LYS A 365 -5.53 -7.79 -9.13
CA LYS A 365 -5.98 -7.77 -10.53
C LYS A 365 -7.36 -8.42 -10.71
N ALA A 366 -7.65 -9.48 -9.95
CA ALA A 366 -8.97 -10.12 -9.95
C ALA A 366 -10.05 -9.18 -9.39
N LYS A 367 -9.78 -8.54 -8.23
CA LYS A 367 -10.72 -7.62 -7.57
C LYS A 367 -10.97 -6.34 -8.36
N LEU A 368 -9.93 -5.75 -8.95
CA LEU A 368 -10.00 -4.51 -9.73
C LEU A 368 -10.75 -4.68 -11.04
N THR A 369 -10.60 -5.82 -11.72
CA THR A 369 -11.12 -5.98 -13.09
C THR A 369 -12.33 -6.90 -13.20
N GLY A 370 -12.47 -7.88 -12.30
CA GLY A 370 -13.45 -8.96 -12.40
C GLY A 370 -13.34 -9.83 -13.67
N LYS A 371 -12.28 -9.70 -14.47
CA LYS A 371 -12.14 -10.39 -15.78
C LYS A 371 -11.65 -11.82 -15.65
N MET A 372 -10.79 -12.08 -14.67
CA MET A 372 -10.19 -13.37 -14.36
C MET A 372 -10.12 -13.50 -12.85
N THR A 373 -10.20 -14.73 -12.36
CA THR A 373 -9.88 -15.08 -10.98
C THR A 373 -8.38 -14.91 -10.72
N ALA A 374 -7.97 -14.80 -9.45
CA ALA A 374 -6.55 -14.69 -9.09
C ALA A 374 -5.73 -15.90 -9.61
N ALA A 375 -6.32 -17.10 -9.61
CA ALA A 375 -5.70 -18.31 -10.15
C ALA A 375 -5.53 -18.24 -11.68
N GLU A 376 -6.54 -17.78 -12.41
CA GLU A 376 -6.45 -17.58 -13.87
C GLU A 376 -5.41 -16.50 -14.23
N TYR A 377 -5.34 -15.41 -13.45
CA TYR A 377 -4.27 -14.43 -13.59
C TYR A 377 -2.90 -15.07 -13.33
N LYS A 378 -2.74 -15.84 -12.25
CA LYS A 378 -1.47 -16.52 -11.96
C LYS A 378 -1.05 -17.48 -13.08
N ASP A 379 -1.98 -18.25 -13.64
CA ASP A 379 -1.72 -19.15 -14.78
C ASP A 379 -1.35 -18.38 -16.06
N TYR A 380 -2.00 -17.25 -16.32
CA TYR A 380 -1.67 -16.36 -17.43
C TYR A 380 -0.24 -15.81 -17.28
N TYR A 381 0.10 -15.29 -16.10
CA TYR A 381 1.43 -14.75 -15.80
C TYR A 381 2.52 -15.84 -15.68
N ASP A 382 2.19 -17.07 -15.29
CA ASP A 382 3.15 -18.20 -15.29
C ASP A 382 3.66 -18.45 -16.71
N LYS A 383 2.77 -18.45 -17.72
CA LYS A 383 3.17 -18.56 -19.14
C LYS A 383 3.99 -17.37 -19.59
N GLY A 384 3.54 -16.15 -19.24
CA GLY A 384 4.22 -14.91 -19.57
C GLY A 384 5.65 -14.84 -19.04
N TYR A 385 5.83 -15.09 -17.75
CA TYR A 385 7.12 -14.89 -17.08
C TYR A 385 8.10 -16.05 -17.20
N LYS A 386 7.65 -17.24 -17.63
CA LYS A 386 8.48 -18.44 -17.65
C LYS A 386 9.76 -18.24 -18.47
N THR A 387 10.89 -18.48 -17.84
CA THR A 387 12.24 -18.39 -18.43
C THR A 387 13.21 -19.20 -17.57
N ASP A 388 14.27 -19.72 -18.17
CA ASP A 388 15.45 -20.28 -17.49
C ASP A 388 16.60 -19.26 -17.36
N VAL A 389 16.48 -18.10 -18.02
CA VAL A 389 17.40 -16.98 -17.89
C VAL A 389 17.12 -16.25 -16.57
N SER A 390 17.93 -16.52 -15.55
CA SER A 390 17.74 -15.94 -14.21
C SER A 390 18.09 -14.47 -14.16
N ASN A 391 19.12 -14.04 -14.90
CA ASN A 391 19.63 -12.68 -14.89
C ASN A 391 20.07 -12.23 -16.27
N ILE A 392 20.00 -10.92 -16.50
CA ILE A 392 20.55 -10.27 -17.69
C ILE A 392 21.38 -9.07 -17.25
N ASN A 393 22.65 -9.02 -17.63
CA ASN A 393 23.50 -7.85 -17.42
C ASN A 393 23.66 -7.11 -18.75
N ILE A 394 23.26 -5.83 -18.76
CA ILE A 394 23.22 -5.03 -19.98
C ILE A 394 24.18 -3.85 -19.83
N THR A 395 25.01 -3.65 -20.85
CA THR A 395 25.85 -2.46 -21.02
C THR A 395 25.40 -1.69 -22.26
N ASP A 396 26.08 -0.59 -22.59
CA ASP A 396 25.81 0.18 -23.81
C ASP A 396 25.90 -0.65 -25.12
N LYS A 397 26.57 -1.82 -25.09
CA LYS A 397 26.83 -2.63 -26.30
C LYS A 397 26.59 -4.12 -26.15
N THR A 398 26.48 -4.64 -24.95
CA THR A 398 26.44 -6.09 -24.72
C THR A 398 25.30 -6.48 -23.81
N MET A 399 24.76 -7.67 -24.04
CA MET A 399 23.88 -8.35 -23.10
C MET A 399 24.53 -9.67 -22.69
N GLU A 400 24.51 -9.96 -21.40
CA GLU A 400 24.98 -11.20 -20.81
C GLU A 400 23.79 -11.92 -20.17
N PHE A 401 23.44 -13.09 -20.69
CA PHE A 401 22.34 -13.93 -20.22
C PHE A 401 22.89 -15.00 -19.28
N VAL A 402 22.30 -15.14 -18.10
CA VAL A 402 22.68 -16.12 -17.09
C VAL A 402 21.65 -17.25 -17.04
N VAL A 403 22.08 -18.47 -17.33
CA VAL A 403 21.25 -19.70 -17.27
C VAL A 403 22.01 -20.73 -16.44
N ASP A 404 21.37 -21.28 -15.40
CA ASP A 404 21.98 -22.25 -14.49
C ASP A 404 23.37 -21.83 -13.96
N GLY A 405 23.54 -20.54 -13.67
CA GLY A 405 24.80 -19.96 -13.19
C GLY A 405 25.92 -19.86 -14.24
N LYS A 406 25.64 -20.18 -15.51
CA LYS A 406 26.56 -19.97 -16.64
C LYS A 406 26.13 -18.74 -17.42
N SER A 407 27.09 -17.93 -17.85
CA SER A 407 26.79 -16.75 -18.64
C SER A 407 27.18 -16.90 -20.11
N LYS A 408 26.34 -16.35 -20.99
CA LYS A 408 26.60 -16.16 -22.41
C LYS A 408 26.48 -14.68 -22.72
N LYS A 409 27.53 -14.08 -23.29
CA LYS A 409 27.60 -12.64 -23.54
C LYS A 409 27.82 -12.37 -25.01
N TYR A 410 27.01 -11.48 -25.58
CA TYR A 410 27.08 -11.11 -26.99
C TYR A 410 27.06 -9.60 -27.17
N THR A 411 27.61 -9.13 -28.29
CA THR A 411 27.55 -7.72 -28.69
C THR A 411 26.31 -7.49 -29.55
N TYR A 412 25.58 -6.40 -29.30
CA TYR A 412 24.32 -6.09 -29.99
C TYR A 412 24.40 -4.77 -30.75
N LYS A 413 23.73 -4.74 -31.90
CA LYS A 413 23.42 -3.52 -32.67
C LYS A 413 21.91 -3.28 -32.64
N TYR A 414 21.51 -2.01 -32.57
CA TYR A 414 20.11 -1.62 -32.79
C TYR A 414 19.74 -1.83 -34.26
N VAL A 415 18.58 -2.43 -34.52
CA VAL A 415 18.11 -2.73 -35.89
C VAL A 415 16.75 -2.12 -36.21
N GLY A 416 16.12 -1.44 -35.25
CA GLY A 416 14.89 -0.68 -35.48
C GLY A 416 13.88 -0.83 -34.36
N LYS A 417 12.65 -0.42 -34.64
CA LYS A 417 11.50 -0.53 -33.74
C LYS A 417 10.25 -0.95 -34.49
N HIS A 418 9.31 -1.55 -33.78
CA HIS A 418 8.04 -2.01 -34.33
C HIS A 418 6.89 -1.65 -33.39
N THR A 419 5.82 -1.06 -33.92
CA THR A 419 4.63 -0.70 -33.13
C THR A 419 3.55 -1.74 -33.34
N LEU A 420 3.13 -2.38 -32.25
CA LEU A 420 2.04 -3.33 -32.18
C LEU A 420 0.75 -2.62 -31.77
N THR A 421 -0.39 -3.08 -32.28
CA THR A 421 -1.72 -2.65 -31.84
C THR A 421 -2.44 -3.83 -31.23
N TYR A 422 -2.89 -3.67 -29.97
CA TYR A 422 -3.55 -4.72 -29.22
C TYR A 422 -5.07 -4.67 -29.43
N SER A 423 -5.78 -5.73 -29.05
CA SER A 423 -7.23 -5.86 -29.25
C SER A 423 -8.06 -4.79 -28.56
N LYS A 424 -7.55 -4.19 -27.47
CA LYS A 424 -8.18 -3.06 -26.77
C LYS A 424 -8.02 -1.72 -27.51
N GLY A 425 -7.26 -1.68 -28.60
CA GLY A 425 -6.95 -0.46 -29.36
C GLY A 425 -5.74 0.32 -28.84
N ASN A 426 -5.21 -0.02 -27.66
CA ASN A 426 -3.94 0.52 -27.18
C ASN A 426 -2.77 -0.14 -27.92
N ARG A 427 -1.60 0.49 -27.85
CA ARG A 427 -0.42 0.14 -28.65
C ARG A 427 0.82 -0.07 -27.79
N GLY A 428 1.82 -0.74 -28.32
CA GLY A 428 3.11 -0.91 -27.67
C GLY A 428 4.24 -0.87 -28.68
N VAL A 429 5.41 -0.38 -28.27
CA VAL A 429 6.60 -0.33 -29.13
C VAL A 429 7.59 -1.41 -28.68
N ARG A 430 8.08 -2.20 -29.64
CA ARG A 430 9.20 -3.13 -29.46
C ARG A 430 10.46 -2.54 -30.05
N PHE A 431 11.51 -2.44 -29.25
CA PHE A 431 12.83 -1.97 -29.68
C PHE A 431 13.74 -3.16 -29.97
N MET A 432 14.24 -3.24 -31.20
CA MET A 432 14.87 -4.44 -31.75
C MET A 432 16.39 -4.31 -31.78
N PHE A 433 17.04 -5.39 -31.33
CA PHE A 433 18.49 -5.55 -31.31
C PHE A 433 18.87 -6.90 -31.93
N GLU A 434 20.02 -6.95 -32.58
CA GLU A 434 20.57 -8.16 -33.18
C GLU A 434 22.01 -8.38 -32.71
N ALA A 435 22.31 -9.60 -32.25
CA ALA A 435 23.65 -9.97 -31.86
C ALA A 435 24.59 -9.99 -33.08
N THR A 436 25.81 -9.46 -32.95
CA THR A 436 26.81 -9.47 -34.02
C THR A 436 27.60 -10.77 -34.09
N ASP A 437 27.60 -11.55 -33.01
CA ASP A 437 28.27 -12.84 -32.92
C ASP A 437 27.52 -13.91 -33.74
N GLU A 438 28.27 -14.82 -34.38
CA GLU A 438 27.70 -15.90 -35.21
C GLU A 438 27.11 -17.04 -34.37
N ASP A 439 27.60 -17.22 -33.14
CA ASP A 439 27.22 -18.28 -32.21
C ASP A 439 26.17 -17.84 -31.16
N ALA A 440 25.45 -16.74 -31.43
CA ALA A 440 24.43 -16.19 -30.53
C ALA A 440 23.21 -17.11 -30.34
N GLY A 441 22.98 -18.07 -31.24
CA GLY A 441 21.91 -19.06 -31.11
C GLY A 441 20.53 -18.44 -30.89
N GLU A 442 19.83 -18.87 -29.84
CA GLU A 442 18.52 -18.34 -29.44
C GLU A 442 18.53 -16.88 -28.96
N TYR A 443 19.71 -16.28 -28.73
CA TYR A 443 19.86 -14.88 -28.35
C TYR A 443 20.21 -13.99 -29.55
N LYS A 444 20.13 -14.50 -30.79
CA LYS A 444 20.48 -13.75 -32.01
C LYS A 444 19.63 -12.51 -32.19
N TYR A 445 18.31 -12.63 -32.02
CA TYR A 445 17.34 -11.54 -32.16
C TYR A 445 16.75 -11.24 -30.78
N VAL A 446 16.70 -9.96 -30.41
CA VAL A 446 16.17 -9.50 -29.12
C VAL A 446 15.24 -8.32 -29.34
N GLN A 447 14.13 -8.28 -28.62
CA GLN A 447 13.17 -7.17 -28.60
C GLN A 447 12.84 -6.79 -27.15
N PHE A 448 12.84 -5.49 -26.86
CA PHE A 448 12.40 -4.95 -25.57
C PHE A 448 11.05 -4.25 -25.68
N SER A 449 10.20 -4.46 -24.68
CA SER A 449 9.00 -3.67 -24.40
C SER A 449 8.99 -3.25 -22.94
N ASP A 450 8.94 -1.95 -22.66
CA ASP A 450 9.07 -1.38 -21.30
C ASP A 450 8.08 -0.23 -21.06
N HIS A 451 6.96 -0.21 -21.80
CA HIS A 451 5.92 0.84 -21.77
C HIS A 451 6.36 2.23 -22.25
N ASN A 452 7.63 2.40 -22.62
CA ASN A 452 8.17 3.64 -23.15
C ASN A 452 8.21 3.63 -24.69
N ILE A 453 8.23 4.82 -25.29
CA ILE A 453 8.21 4.98 -26.76
C ILE A 453 9.40 5.81 -27.31
N ALA A 454 10.24 6.35 -26.42
CA ALA A 454 11.34 7.24 -26.75
C ALA A 454 12.50 7.05 -25.73
N PRO A 455 13.70 7.61 -25.99
CA PRO A 455 14.85 7.49 -25.09
C PRO A 455 14.52 7.84 -23.64
N THR A 456 14.60 6.84 -22.78
CA THR A 456 14.45 6.93 -21.34
C THR A 456 15.01 5.66 -20.71
N LYS A 457 15.42 5.74 -19.46
CA LYS A 457 15.88 4.57 -18.71
C LYS A 457 14.69 3.67 -18.40
N ALA A 458 14.82 2.38 -18.71
CA ALA A 458 13.80 1.40 -18.36
C ALA A 458 13.76 1.22 -16.83
N ALA A 459 12.55 1.14 -16.26
CA ALA A 459 12.33 0.77 -14.86
C ALA A 459 12.26 -0.76 -14.70
N HIS A 460 11.60 -1.43 -15.65
CA HIS A 460 11.56 -2.86 -15.90
C HIS A 460 11.39 -3.09 -17.40
N PHE A 461 11.49 -4.34 -17.87
CA PHE A 461 11.14 -4.66 -19.24
C PHE A 461 10.60 -6.08 -19.40
N HIS A 462 9.82 -6.26 -20.45
CA HIS A 462 9.51 -7.53 -21.08
C HIS A 462 10.48 -7.74 -22.25
N ILE A 463 11.11 -8.91 -22.32
CA ILE A 463 12.07 -9.26 -23.36
C ILE A 463 11.58 -10.43 -24.19
N PHE A 464 11.75 -10.33 -25.50
CA PHE A 464 11.50 -11.40 -26.46
C PHE A 464 12.82 -11.73 -27.14
N TYR A 465 13.20 -13.00 -27.21
CA TYR A 465 14.44 -13.41 -27.86
C TYR A 465 14.28 -14.72 -28.61
N GLY A 466 15.00 -14.87 -29.72
CA GLY A 466 14.96 -16.06 -30.56
C GLY A 466 16.07 -16.12 -31.60
N GLY A 467 16.20 -17.28 -32.25
CA GLY A 467 17.23 -17.55 -33.26
C GLY A 467 16.79 -17.44 -34.72
N GLU A 468 15.49 -17.21 -34.99
CA GLU A 468 14.92 -17.28 -36.35
C GLU A 468 14.94 -15.94 -37.08
N SER A 469 14.15 -14.96 -36.63
CA SER A 469 14.15 -13.59 -37.17
C SER A 469 13.46 -12.61 -36.21
N GLN A 470 13.51 -11.30 -36.53
CA GLN A 470 12.74 -10.30 -35.78
C GLN A 470 11.23 -10.46 -36.00
N GLU A 471 10.83 -10.83 -37.21
CA GLU A 471 9.43 -11.01 -37.59
C GLU A 471 8.78 -12.17 -36.84
N ALA A 472 9.51 -13.29 -36.66
CA ALA A 472 9.02 -14.43 -35.89
C ALA A 472 8.70 -14.04 -34.42
N LEU A 473 9.45 -13.09 -33.85
CA LEU A 473 9.21 -12.63 -32.49
C LEU A 473 7.98 -11.71 -32.40
N PHE A 474 7.57 -10.99 -33.45
CA PHE A 474 6.39 -10.11 -33.38
C PHE A 474 5.10 -10.87 -33.08
N ASP A 475 5.02 -12.12 -33.50
CA ASP A 475 3.86 -13.00 -33.30
C ASP A 475 3.84 -13.63 -31.89
N GLU A 476 4.94 -13.55 -31.13
CA GLU A 476 5.00 -14.04 -29.76
C GLU A 476 4.25 -13.09 -28.81
N LEU A 477 3.16 -13.58 -28.23
CA LEU A 477 2.28 -12.85 -27.32
C LEU A 477 2.00 -13.60 -26.00
N GLU A 478 2.48 -14.83 -25.86
CA GLU A 478 2.20 -15.71 -24.73
C GLU A 478 3.35 -15.78 -23.73
N ASN A 479 4.60 -15.74 -24.21
CA ASN A 479 5.80 -15.76 -23.38
C ASN A 479 6.59 -14.45 -23.53
N TRP A 480 6.74 -13.74 -22.43
CA TRP A 480 7.36 -12.43 -22.32
C TRP A 480 8.12 -12.35 -20.99
N PRO A 481 9.26 -13.05 -20.89
CA PRO A 481 10.14 -13.01 -19.72
C PRO A 481 10.33 -11.57 -19.24
N THR A 482 10.14 -11.36 -17.94
CA THR A 482 10.05 -10.01 -17.36
C THR A 482 11.14 -9.83 -16.32
N TYR A 483 11.78 -8.67 -16.37
CA TYR A 483 12.96 -8.38 -15.55
C TYR A 483 12.86 -7.02 -14.87
N TYR A 484 13.25 -7.01 -13.60
CA TYR A 484 13.40 -5.82 -12.76
C TYR A 484 14.85 -5.68 -12.30
N PRO A 485 15.27 -4.51 -11.80
CA PRO A 485 16.64 -4.31 -11.33
C PRO A 485 17.04 -5.32 -10.26
N SER A 486 18.23 -5.92 -10.37
CA SER A 486 18.75 -6.94 -9.44
C SER A 486 18.89 -6.47 -7.99
N LYS A 487 18.88 -5.16 -7.75
CA LYS A 487 18.95 -4.56 -6.41
C LYS A 487 17.64 -4.64 -5.62
N LEU A 488 16.51 -4.86 -6.29
CA LEU A 488 15.21 -4.95 -5.64
C LEU A 488 14.99 -6.35 -5.06
N THR A 489 14.31 -6.42 -3.92
CA THR A 489 13.77 -7.66 -3.38
C THR A 489 12.51 -8.07 -4.14
N GLY A 490 12.11 -9.35 -4.06
CA GLY A 490 10.84 -9.81 -4.63
C GLY A 490 9.63 -9.04 -4.10
N GLN A 491 9.66 -8.62 -2.83
CA GLN A 491 8.59 -7.82 -2.21
C GLN A 491 8.52 -6.41 -2.80
N GLU A 492 9.67 -5.74 -2.99
CA GLU A 492 9.70 -4.42 -3.64
C GLU A 492 9.22 -4.50 -5.09
N ILE A 493 9.59 -5.56 -5.82
CA ILE A 493 9.08 -5.81 -7.18
C ILE A 493 7.56 -5.98 -7.17
N ALA A 494 7.03 -6.77 -6.22
CA ALA A 494 5.59 -7.01 -6.12
C ALA A 494 4.82 -5.72 -5.81
N GLN A 495 5.37 -4.82 -5.00
CA GLN A 495 4.79 -3.51 -4.70
C GLN A 495 4.84 -2.58 -5.93
N GLU A 496 5.97 -2.51 -6.63
CA GLU A 496 6.12 -1.73 -7.87
C GLU A 496 5.15 -2.18 -8.97
N MET A 497 4.82 -3.47 -9.04
CA MET A 497 3.81 -4.00 -9.98
C MET A 497 2.39 -3.45 -9.77
N LEU A 498 2.12 -2.83 -8.61
CA LEU A 498 0.85 -2.19 -8.29
C LEU A 498 0.93 -0.66 -8.36
N ALA A 499 2.12 -0.08 -8.47
CA ALA A 499 2.32 1.38 -8.54
C ALA A 499 1.91 2.01 -9.89
N HIS A 500 1.80 1.16 -10.92
CA HIS A 500 1.48 1.51 -12.31
C HIS A 500 0.17 0.83 -12.72
#